data_AF-A0A3N6LVW3-F1
#
_entry.id   AF-A0A3N6LVW3-F1
#
_cell.length_a   1.000
_cell.length_b   1.000
_cell.length_c   1.000
_cell.angle_alpha   90.00
_cell.angle_beta   90.00
_cell.angle_gamma   90.00
#
_symmetry.space_group_name_H-M   'P 1'
#
loop_
_entity.id
_entity.type
_entity.pdbx_description
1 polymer ?
#
loop_
_entity_poly.entity_id
_entity_poly.type
_entity_poly.pdbx_seq_one_letter_code
_entity_poly.pdbx_strand_id
1 'polypeptide(L)'
;MVSRRTMLAISGLGIVATSGCLGEDGGDGESGSDVAARNPEAPLVTTTDDGNDELVLATYGDVVEVSTVDYNDQQGRYYVPIGLTEEATDSFVDDLESIGAFDAPSERELAIHAADEVVDTPVIGRSLADAMQAGEWDGSLQIGSADEGTLLDLRSELDIE
;
A
#
# COMPACT_ATOMS: atom_id res chain seq x y z
N MET A 1 7.26 32.72 -33.21
CA MET A 1 7.18 34.08 -32.66
C MET A 1 8.11 34.15 -31.47
N VAL A 2 9.09 35.05 -31.49
CA VAL A 2 10.08 35.25 -30.42
C VAL A 2 9.65 36.50 -29.63
N SER A 3 9.58 36.40 -28.31
CA SER A 3 9.62 37.55 -27.38
C SER A 3 9.99 37.03 -25.99
N ARG A 4 11.22 37.13 -25.45
CA ARG A 4 12.12 38.26 -25.10
C ARG A 4 11.88 38.84 -23.69
N ARG A 5 12.98 38.83 -22.91
CA ARG A 5 13.43 39.71 -21.79
C ARG A 5 13.13 39.19 -20.37
N THR A 6 14.12 38.69 -19.62
CA THR A 6 15.24 39.40 -18.94
C THR A 6 14.78 40.25 -17.76
N MET A 7 15.08 39.81 -16.53
CA MET A 7 15.64 40.68 -15.49
C MET A 7 16.48 39.85 -14.51
N LEU A 8 17.69 40.34 -14.27
CA LEU A 8 18.75 39.79 -13.45
C LEU A 8 19.12 40.92 -12.48
N ALA A 9 18.98 40.68 -11.17
CA ALA A 9 19.41 41.59 -10.10
C ALA A 9 19.27 40.87 -8.75
N ILE A 10 20.10 41.04 -7.72
CA ILE A 10 21.36 41.73 -7.48
C ILE A 10 21.87 41.09 -6.18
N SER A 11 23.19 40.93 -6.13
CA SER A 11 24.09 40.71 -5.00
C SER A 11 23.59 41.05 -3.58
N GLY A 12 23.85 40.12 -2.67
CA GLY A 12 23.91 40.39 -1.23
C GLY A 12 24.76 39.36 -0.49
N LEU A 13 26.09 39.48 -0.57
CA LEU A 13 27.01 38.78 0.34
C LEU A 13 27.07 39.55 1.66
N GLY A 14 26.53 38.97 2.73
CA GLY A 14 26.71 39.43 4.10
C GLY A 14 27.33 38.34 4.94
N ILE A 15 28.65 38.40 5.16
CA ILE A 15 29.33 37.56 6.16
C ILE A 15 29.33 38.38 7.46
N VAL A 16 28.50 37.98 8.43
CA VAL A 16 28.56 38.46 9.80
C VAL A 16 29.12 37.35 10.66
N ALA A 17 30.37 37.52 11.08
CA ALA A 17 30.98 36.72 12.14
C ALA A 17 30.64 37.36 13.49
N THR A 18 29.72 36.77 14.24
CA THR A 18 29.56 37.03 15.68
C THR A 18 29.55 35.69 16.41
N SER A 19 30.65 35.38 17.08
CA SER A 19 30.71 34.31 18.07
C SER A 19 29.86 34.69 19.28
N GLY A 20 28.91 33.84 19.65
CA GLY A 20 28.12 33.96 20.86
C GLY A 20 26.89 33.06 20.81
N CYS A 21 26.94 31.93 21.51
CA CYS A 21 25.84 30.97 21.66
C CYS A 21 24.53 31.64 22.08
N LEU A 22 23.50 31.48 21.25
CA LEU A 22 22.11 31.44 21.70
C LEU A 22 21.42 30.44 20.77
N GLY A 23 20.90 29.36 21.34
CA GLY A 23 20.23 28.31 20.58
C GLY A 23 18.92 28.81 20.00
N GLU A 24 18.73 28.55 18.72
CA GLU A 24 17.45 28.41 18.00
C GLU A 24 17.85 28.01 16.58
N ASP A 25 17.73 26.72 16.23
CA ASP A 25 17.83 26.28 14.84
C ASP A 25 16.60 25.43 14.57
N GLY A 26 15.57 26.11 14.08
CA GLY A 26 14.43 25.50 13.43
C GLY A 26 14.65 25.54 11.92
N GLY A 27 14.43 24.40 11.27
CA GLY A 27 13.98 24.36 9.89
C GLY A 27 14.92 23.69 8.89
N ASP A 28 14.52 22.47 8.53
CA ASP A 28 14.53 21.92 7.17
C ASP A 28 15.77 21.18 6.67
N GLY A 29 15.60 19.86 6.61
CA GLY A 29 16.47 18.93 5.91
C GLY A 29 16.03 17.49 6.18
N GLU A 30 14.92 17.10 5.55
CA GLU A 30 14.45 15.72 5.37
C GLU A 30 15.52 14.65 5.60
N SER A 31 15.38 13.92 6.69
CA SER A 31 15.78 12.52 6.76
C SER A 31 14.92 11.82 7.81
N GLY A 32 13.60 12.01 7.69
CA GLY A 32 12.64 11.09 8.29
C GLY A 32 12.66 9.79 7.49
N SER A 33 13.77 9.04 7.58
CA SER A 33 13.71 7.59 7.51
C SER A 33 13.34 7.08 8.90
N ASP A 34 12.27 7.65 9.46
CA ASP A 34 11.35 6.89 10.27
C ASP A 34 10.72 5.91 9.29
N VAL A 35 11.37 4.76 9.11
CA VAL A 35 10.75 3.60 8.51
C VAL A 35 9.64 3.25 9.49
N ALA A 36 8.51 3.92 9.33
CA ALA A 36 7.35 3.69 10.15
C ALA A 36 7.08 2.19 10.03
N ALA A 37 7.10 1.50 11.16
CA ALA A 37 6.09 0.47 11.36
C ALA A 37 4.75 1.21 11.14
N ARG A 38 4.29 1.22 9.89
CA ARG A 38 3.12 1.99 9.44
C ARG A 38 1.93 1.41 10.20
N ASN A 39 1.09 2.30 10.72
CA ASN A 39 -0.05 2.01 11.59
C ASN A 39 -0.66 0.61 11.32
N PRO A 40 -0.53 -0.37 12.23
CA PRO A 40 -1.01 -1.73 11.98
C PRO A 40 -2.53 -1.78 11.75
N GLU A 41 -3.25 -0.77 12.23
CA GLU A 41 -4.70 -0.63 12.06
C GLU A 41 -5.07 -0.02 10.69
N ALA A 42 -4.09 0.36 9.85
CA ALA A 42 -4.35 0.90 8.52
C ALA A 42 -4.90 -0.18 7.58
N PRO A 43 -5.87 0.16 6.72
CA PRO A 43 -6.42 -0.78 5.76
C PRO A 43 -5.36 -1.20 4.75
N LEU A 44 -5.25 -2.50 4.50
CA LEU A 44 -4.43 -3.08 3.45
C LEU A 44 -5.31 -3.55 2.30
N VAL A 45 -6.41 -4.24 2.61
CA VAL A 45 -7.38 -4.72 1.62
C VAL A 45 -8.75 -4.25 2.02
N THR A 46 -9.46 -3.66 1.06
CA THR A 46 -10.84 -3.19 1.22
C THR A 46 -11.70 -3.70 0.08
N THR A 47 -13.01 -3.71 0.27
CA THR A 47 -13.98 -3.91 -0.80
C THR A 47 -15.19 -3.01 -0.57
N THR A 48 -16.13 -3.02 -1.51
CA THR A 48 -17.36 -2.23 -1.44
C THR A 48 -18.57 -3.15 -1.31
N ASP A 49 -19.41 -2.89 -0.30
CA ASP A 49 -20.66 -3.61 -0.10
C ASP A 49 -21.77 -3.12 -1.07
N ASP A 50 -22.94 -3.77 -1.06
CA ASP A 50 -24.10 -3.36 -1.89
C ASP A 50 -24.63 -1.95 -1.56
N GLY A 51 -24.42 -1.49 -0.33
CA GLY A 51 -24.68 -0.12 0.14
C GLY A 51 -23.72 0.94 -0.40
N ASN A 52 -22.64 0.52 -1.08
CA ASN A 52 -21.49 1.35 -1.46
C ASN A 52 -20.68 1.86 -0.25
N ASP A 53 -20.78 1.19 0.90
CA ASP A 53 -19.92 1.43 2.05
C ASP A 53 -18.61 0.62 1.87
N GLU A 54 -17.51 1.22 2.31
CA GLU A 54 -16.20 0.59 2.30
C GLU A 54 -16.09 -0.39 3.47
N LEU A 55 -15.69 -1.62 3.17
CA LEU A 55 -15.43 -2.68 4.14
C LEU A 55 -13.93 -3.00 4.15
N VAL A 56 -13.31 -2.92 5.32
CA VAL A 56 -11.92 -3.34 5.52
C VAL A 56 -11.90 -4.85 5.71
N LEU A 57 -11.18 -5.56 4.84
CA LEU A 57 -11.06 -7.02 4.87
C LEU A 57 -9.76 -7.49 5.52
N ALA A 58 -8.70 -6.68 5.43
CA ALA A 58 -7.43 -6.92 6.09
C ALA A 58 -6.69 -5.60 6.32
N THR A 59 -5.90 -5.55 7.38
CA THR A 59 -5.04 -4.44 7.77
C THR A 59 -3.57 -4.79 7.61
N TYR A 60 -2.70 -3.80 7.77
CA TYR A 60 -1.25 -4.03 7.80
C TYR A 60 -0.82 -4.97 8.94
N GLY A 61 -1.49 -4.89 10.10
CA GLY A 61 -1.21 -5.74 11.25
C GLY A 61 -1.61 -7.21 11.06
N ASP A 62 -2.39 -7.51 10.03
CA ASP A 62 -2.86 -8.85 9.71
C ASP A 62 -1.88 -9.65 8.87
N VAL A 63 -0.81 -9.03 8.36
CA VAL A 63 0.20 -9.70 7.54
C VAL A 63 1.19 -10.44 8.43
N VAL A 64 1.47 -11.70 8.11
CA VAL A 64 2.47 -12.55 8.82
C VAL A 64 3.64 -12.95 7.95
N GLU A 65 3.51 -12.82 6.63
CA GLU A 65 4.56 -13.15 5.69
C GLU A 65 4.51 -12.21 4.48
N VAL A 66 5.68 -11.75 4.05
CA VAL A 66 5.87 -11.00 2.79
C VAL A 66 6.98 -11.66 2.00
N SER A 67 6.64 -12.21 0.84
CA SER A 67 7.60 -12.88 -0.03
C SER A 67 8.40 -11.88 -0.89
N THR A 68 9.34 -12.39 -1.68
CA THR A 68 10.09 -11.57 -2.64
C THR A 68 9.21 -11.10 -3.79
N VAL A 69 9.47 -9.88 -4.26
CA VAL A 69 8.87 -9.37 -5.51
C VAL A 69 9.37 -10.21 -6.69
N ASP A 70 8.44 -10.59 -7.55
CA ASP A 70 8.71 -11.41 -8.73
C ASP A 70 7.94 -10.84 -9.94
N TYR A 71 8.23 -11.31 -11.15
CA TYR A 71 7.65 -10.77 -12.38
C TYR A 71 6.84 -11.82 -13.11
N ASN A 72 5.57 -11.51 -13.40
CA ASN A 72 4.70 -12.39 -14.16
C ASN A 72 4.76 -12.02 -15.65
N ASP A 73 5.55 -12.75 -16.44
CA ASP A 73 5.69 -12.53 -17.89
C ASP A 73 4.36 -12.65 -18.66
N GLN A 74 3.40 -13.46 -18.16
CA GLN A 74 2.13 -13.66 -18.84
C GLN A 74 1.19 -12.46 -18.69
N GLN A 75 1.28 -11.79 -17.53
CA GLN A 75 0.48 -10.61 -17.21
C GLN A 75 1.23 -9.29 -17.47
N GLY A 76 2.54 -9.35 -17.68
CA GLY A 76 3.38 -8.18 -17.93
C GLY A 76 3.49 -7.25 -16.72
N ARG A 77 3.45 -7.80 -15.51
CA ARG A 77 3.43 -7.02 -14.25
C ARG A 77 4.22 -7.70 -13.14
N TYR A 78 4.70 -6.90 -12.20
CA TYR A 78 5.33 -7.38 -10.97
C TYR A 78 4.26 -7.81 -9.97
N TYR A 79 4.62 -8.73 -9.08
CA TYR A 79 3.77 -9.16 -7.98
C TYR A 79 4.59 -9.48 -6.73
N VAL A 80 3.97 -9.32 -5.57
CA VAL A 80 4.50 -9.75 -4.27
C VAL A 80 3.44 -10.61 -3.57
N PRO A 81 3.76 -11.88 -3.24
CA PRO A 81 2.90 -12.68 -2.39
C PRO A 81 2.97 -12.21 -0.94
N ILE A 82 1.81 -12.15 -0.28
CA ILE A 82 1.68 -11.92 1.16
C ILE A 82 0.87 -13.05 1.79
N GLY A 83 1.13 -13.31 3.08
CA GLY A 83 0.35 -14.22 3.91
C GLY A 83 -0.32 -13.46 5.05
N LEU A 84 -1.60 -13.73 5.27
CA LEU A 84 -2.36 -13.19 6.39
C LEU A 84 -2.28 -14.11 7.63
N THR A 85 -2.56 -13.57 8.81
CA THR A 85 -2.78 -14.39 10.02
C THR A 85 -3.98 -15.34 9.80
N GLU A 86 -4.02 -16.43 10.57
CA GLU A 86 -5.18 -17.34 10.56
C GLU A 86 -6.48 -16.60 10.97
N GLU A 87 -6.39 -15.69 11.95
CA GLU A 87 -7.53 -14.88 12.41
C GLU A 87 -8.06 -13.96 11.31
N ALA A 88 -7.16 -13.25 10.63
CA ALA A 88 -7.53 -12.39 9.51
C ALA A 88 -8.06 -13.19 8.31
N THR A 89 -7.52 -14.38 8.07
CA THR A 89 -8.01 -15.27 6.99
C THR A 89 -9.46 -15.68 7.23
N ASP A 90 -9.81 -16.05 8.46
CA ASP A 90 -11.19 -16.43 8.82
C ASP A 90 -12.13 -15.23 8.73
N SER A 91 -11.75 -14.07 9.29
CA SER A 91 -12.53 -12.83 9.21
C SER A 91 -12.74 -12.38 7.77
N PHE A 92 -11.69 -12.43 6.93
CA PHE A 92 -11.76 -12.03 5.53
C PHE A 92 -12.83 -12.82 4.76
N VAL A 93 -12.94 -14.13 5.02
CA VAL A 93 -13.95 -14.98 4.39
C VAL A 93 -15.35 -14.69 4.95
N ASP A 94 -15.49 -14.52 6.27
CA ASP A 94 -16.77 -14.19 6.93
C ASP A 94 -17.32 -12.84 6.44
N ASP A 95 -16.46 -11.83 6.34
CA ASP A 95 -16.80 -10.49 5.86
C ASP A 95 -17.27 -10.51 4.39
N LEU A 96 -16.59 -11.28 3.54
CA LEU A 96 -17.01 -11.50 2.15
C LEU A 96 -18.32 -12.28 2.04
N GLU A 97 -18.55 -13.29 2.89
CA GLU A 97 -19.80 -14.06 2.92
C GLU A 97 -20.98 -13.18 3.35
N SER A 98 -20.78 -12.34 4.38
CA SER A 98 -21.77 -11.41 4.93
C SER A 98 -22.35 -10.46 3.87
N ILE A 99 -21.52 -10.02 2.92
CA ILE A 99 -21.93 -9.15 1.81
C ILE A 99 -22.34 -9.91 0.53
N GLY A 100 -22.41 -11.24 0.58
CA GLY A 100 -22.76 -12.06 -0.59
C GLY A 100 -21.72 -11.97 -1.72
N ALA A 101 -20.44 -11.75 -1.41
CA ALA A 101 -19.40 -11.60 -2.42
C ALA A 101 -19.23 -12.87 -3.28
N PHE A 102 -19.57 -14.03 -2.75
CA PHE A 102 -19.40 -15.32 -3.43
C PHE A 102 -20.52 -15.66 -4.42
N ASP A 103 -21.65 -14.94 -4.43
CA ASP A 103 -22.72 -15.13 -5.44
C ASP A 103 -22.24 -14.72 -6.85
N ALA A 104 -21.43 -13.66 -6.91
CA ALA A 104 -20.84 -13.15 -8.14
C ALA A 104 -19.41 -12.60 -7.89
N PRO A 105 -18.43 -13.48 -7.65
CA PRO A 105 -17.11 -13.06 -7.14
C PRO A 105 -16.35 -12.17 -8.13
N SER A 106 -16.56 -12.35 -9.44
CA SER A 106 -15.94 -11.52 -10.47
C SER A 106 -16.52 -10.10 -10.56
N GLU A 107 -17.66 -9.82 -9.94
CA GLU A 107 -18.24 -8.47 -9.85
C GLU A 107 -17.72 -7.70 -8.63
N ARG A 108 -16.92 -8.34 -7.77
CA ARG A 108 -16.34 -7.74 -6.57
C ARG A 108 -14.88 -7.42 -6.82
N GLU A 109 -14.56 -6.13 -6.69
CA GLU A 109 -13.20 -5.61 -6.71
C GLU A 109 -12.67 -5.54 -5.27
N LEU A 110 -11.42 -5.95 -5.10
CA LEU A 110 -10.65 -5.76 -3.88
C LEU A 110 -9.72 -4.58 -4.13
N ALA A 111 -9.82 -3.51 -3.36
CA ALA A 111 -8.86 -2.43 -3.42
C ALA A 111 -7.72 -2.70 -2.44
N ILE A 112 -6.50 -2.79 -2.97
CA ILE A 112 -5.28 -3.01 -2.19
C ILE A 112 -4.56 -1.68 -2.03
N HIS A 113 -4.27 -1.33 -0.78
CA HIS A 113 -3.70 -0.05 -0.40
C HIS A 113 -2.22 -0.17 -0.05
N ALA A 114 -1.45 0.84 -0.47
CA ALA A 114 -0.11 1.10 0.06
C ALA A 114 -0.10 2.53 0.62
N ALA A 115 0.13 2.67 1.92
CA ALA A 115 -0.16 3.87 2.71
C ALA A 115 -1.63 4.33 2.60
N ASP A 116 -1.91 5.23 1.65
CA ASP A 116 -3.21 5.88 1.45
C ASP A 116 -3.59 5.90 -0.05
N GLU A 117 -2.86 5.14 -0.87
CA GLU A 117 -3.09 5.03 -2.31
C GLU A 117 -3.46 3.59 -2.68
N VAL A 118 -4.47 3.44 -3.54
CA VAL A 118 -4.83 2.14 -4.12
C VAL A 118 -3.80 1.77 -5.19
N VAL A 119 -3.04 0.71 -4.93
CA VAL A 119 -1.97 0.23 -5.82
C VAL A 119 -2.42 -0.89 -6.76
N ASP A 120 -3.47 -1.62 -6.37
CA ASP A 120 -4.05 -2.68 -7.19
C ASP A 120 -5.55 -2.83 -6.90
N THR A 121 -6.30 -3.28 -7.91
CA THR A 121 -7.74 -3.55 -7.80
C THR A 121 -8.11 -4.92 -8.39
N PRO A 122 -7.60 -6.04 -7.85
CA PRO A 122 -7.94 -7.35 -8.38
C PRO A 122 -9.41 -7.71 -8.11
N VAL A 123 -9.97 -8.53 -9.01
CA VAL A 123 -11.29 -9.14 -8.81
C VAL A 123 -11.15 -10.51 -8.14
N ILE A 124 -12.17 -10.94 -7.40
CA ILE A 124 -12.19 -12.29 -6.83
C ILE A 124 -12.44 -13.30 -7.95
N GLY A 125 -11.39 -14.05 -8.31
CA GLY A 125 -11.51 -15.14 -9.27
C GLY A 125 -12.38 -16.28 -8.73
N ARG A 126 -13.14 -16.94 -9.61
CA ARG A 126 -14.02 -18.06 -9.21
C ARG A 126 -13.28 -19.16 -8.44
N SER A 127 -12.08 -19.55 -8.89
CA SER A 127 -11.27 -20.56 -8.21
C SER A 127 -10.83 -20.14 -6.80
N LEU A 128 -10.60 -18.84 -6.57
CA LEU A 128 -10.29 -18.33 -5.24
C LEU A 128 -11.53 -18.34 -4.34
N ALA A 129 -12.66 -17.88 -4.86
CA ALA A 129 -13.94 -17.93 -4.15
C ALA A 129 -14.36 -19.36 -3.77
N ASP A 130 -14.16 -20.34 -4.66
CA ASP A 130 -14.40 -21.75 -4.37
C ASP A 130 -13.46 -22.26 -3.25
N ALA A 131 -12.17 -21.89 -3.29
CA ALA A 131 -11.20 -22.28 -2.27
C ALA A 131 -11.52 -21.66 -0.89
N MET A 132 -11.95 -20.39 -0.86
CA MET A 132 -12.39 -19.70 0.37
C MET A 132 -13.60 -20.41 1.00
N GLN A 133 -14.65 -20.66 0.22
CA GLN A 133 -15.86 -21.34 0.71
C GLN A 133 -15.63 -22.80 1.14
N ALA A 134 -14.64 -23.47 0.54
CA ALA A 134 -14.25 -24.82 0.93
C ALA A 134 -13.34 -24.86 2.17
N GLY A 135 -12.87 -23.70 2.65
CA GLY A 135 -11.85 -23.61 3.72
C GLY A 135 -10.48 -24.14 3.28
N GLU A 136 -10.20 -24.14 1.98
CA GLU A 136 -8.93 -24.61 1.39
C GLU A 136 -7.95 -23.45 1.12
N TRP A 137 -8.42 -22.21 1.24
CA TRP A 137 -7.56 -21.02 1.10
C TRP A 137 -6.76 -20.76 2.38
N ASP A 138 -5.45 -20.64 2.22
CA ASP A 138 -4.47 -20.53 3.32
C ASP A 138 -4.14 -19.06 3.69
N GLY A 139 -4.99 -18.10 3.32
CA GLY A 139 -4.73 -16.68 3.61
C GLY A 139 -3.69 -16.00 2.72
N SER A 140 -3.24 -16.65 1.64
CA SER A 140 -2.26 -16.08 0.72
C SER A 140 -2.92 -15.18 -0.33
N LEU A 141 -2.41 -13.95 -0.48
CA LEU A 141 -2.81 -12.98 -1.51
C LEU A 141 -1.61 -12.58 -2.36
N GLN A 142 -1.88 -12.16 -3.60
CA GLN A 142 -0.88 -11.58 -4.49
C GLN A 142 -1.22 -10.13 -4.75
N ILE A 143 -0.27 -9.24 -4.47
CA ILE A 143 -0.40 -7.81 -4.75
C ILE A 143 0.40 -7.52 -6.01
N GLY A 144 -0.27 -7.03 -7.06
CA GLY A 144 0.39 -6.74 -8.33
C GLY A 144 0.66 -5.24 -8.53
N SER A 145 1.70 -4.89 -9.29
CA SER A 145 1.89 -3.53 -9.82
C SER A 145 2.60 -3.54 -11.16
N ALA A 146 2.39 -2.50 -11.97
CA ALA A 146 3.17 -2.29 -13.19
C ALA A 146 4.61 -1.83 -12.89
N ASP A 147 4.84 -1.28 -11.69
CA ASP A 147 6.11 -0.76 -11.24
C ASP A 147 6.69 -1.60 -10.09
N GLU A 148 7.93 -2.07 -10.25
CA GLU A 148 8.64 -2.86 -9.25
C GLU A 148 8.91 -2.05 -7.97
N GLY A 149 9.24 -0.77 -8.12
CA GLY A 149 9.56 0.13 -7.01
C GLY A 149 8.41 0.25 -6.02
N THR A 150 7.18 0.30 -6.52
CA THR A 150 5.94 0.32 -5.72
C THR A 150 5.84 -0.90 -4.83
N LEU A 151 6.15 -2.10 -5.34
CA LEU A 151 6.09 -3.33 -4.54
C LEU A 151 7.27 -3.46 -3.57
N LEU A 152 8.41 -2.87 -3.90
CA LEU A 152 9.55 -2.80 -2.99
C LEU A 152 9.32 -1.82 -1.84
N ASP A 153 8.63 -0.70 -2.08
CA ASP A 153 8.19 0.21 -1.01
C ASP A 153 7.21 -0.53 -0.10
N LEU A 154 6.12 -1.09 -0.66
CA LEU A 154 5.11 -1.87 0.07
C LEU A 154 5.73 -2.99 0.92
N ARG A 155 6.67 -3.75 0.35
CA ARG A 155 7.37 -4.79 1.10
C ARG A 155 8.18 -4.23 2.26
N SER A 156 8.82 -3.07 2.08
CA SER A 156 9.57 -2.42 3.15
C SER A 156 8.65 -1.90 4.25
N GLU A 157 7.40 -1.56 3.93
CA GLU A 157 6.37 -1.18 4.92
C GLU A 157 5.83 -2.35 5.72
N LEU A 158 5.68 -3.49 5.05
CA LEU A 158 5.15 -4.72 5.62
C LEU A 158 6.26 -5.59 6.25
N ASP A 159 7.51 -5.13 6.29
CA ASP A 159 8.62 -5.91 6.83
C ASP A 159 8.41 -6.11 8.34
N ILE A 160 8.13 -7.35 8.71
CA ILE A 160 7.83 -7.78 10.08
C ILE A 160 9.15 -8.22 10.72
N GLU A 161 9.70 -7.42 11.64
CA GLU A 161 10.93 -7.73 12.38
C GLU A 161 10.80 -8.91 13.35
#